data_AF-A0A925NF95-F1
#
_entry.id   AF-A0A925NF95-F1
#
_cell.length_a   1.000
_cell.length_b   1.000
_cell.length_c   1.000
_cell.angle_alpha   90.00
_cell.angle_beta   90.00
_cell.angle_gamma   90.00
#
_symmetry.space_group_name_H-M   'P 1'
#
loop_
_entity.id
_entity.type
_entity.pdbx_description
1 polymer ?
#
loop_
_entity_poly.entity_id
_entity_poly.type
_entity_poly.pdbx_seq_one_letter_code
_entity_poly.pdbx_strand_id
1 'polypeptide(L)'
;MFGTSKQSEVLLALVRSANLVDQQTLDNALSISGRLNLPLERALLQSGFLKEDELQPFLEAKQMVESGKVRLDTAINALRLSHNDDMDFNQALKKILSVHQKTMVAPSLNNDLTDILLQSNIITQEQFGRAMQKSLQTKILIGRVLVITGDINSSLFISALQAVLLIKEKSILKGEAVDAIKISQQKNICLEQALFEMGSFKTPAVGS
;
A
#
# COMPACT_ATOMS: atom_id res chain seq x y z
N MET A 1 2.94 -23.37 -27.45
CA MET A 1 1.68 -22.90 -26.84
C MET A 1 1.89 -22.79 -25.33
N PHE A 2 2.35 -21.65 -24.81
CA PHE A 2 2.72 -21.49 -23.40
C PHE A 2 2.39 -20.09 -22.89
N GLY A 3 1.10 -19.73 -22.85
CA GLY A 3 0.66 -18.39 -22.40
C GLY A 3 -0.42 -18.38 -21.32
N THR A 4 -1.14 -19.48 -21.13
CA THR A 4 -2.37 -19.52 -20.31
C THR A 4 -2.15 -19.83 -18.83
N SER A 5 -1.03 -20.46 -18.44
CA SER A 5 -0.85 -20.97 -17.07
C SER A 5 -0.64 -19.88 -16.00
N LYS A 6 -0.09 -18.72 -16.37
CA LYS A 6 0.19 -17.64 -15.39
C LYS A 6 -0.99 -16.68 -15.22
N GLN A 7 -1.80 -16.55 -16.27
CA GLN A 7 -3.00 -15.70 -16.30
C GLN A 7 -4.12 -16.28 -15.43
N SER A 8 -4.22 -17.61 -15.35
CA SER A 8 -5.18 -18.29 -14.47
C SER A 8 -4.84 -18.15 -12.99
N GLU A 9 -3.54 -18.12 -12.64
CA GLU A 9 -3.10 -18.08 -11.23
C GLU A 9 -3.47 -16.79 -10.51
N VAL A 10 -3.35 -15.63 -11.19
CA VAL A 10 -3.66 -14.33 -10.59
C VAL A 10 -5.15 -14.21 -10.30
N LEU A 11 -5.99 -14.55 -11.28
CA LEU A 11 -7.45 -14.51 -11.10
C LEU A 11 -7.89 -15.51 -10.02
N LEU A 12 -7.36 -16.73 -10.05
CA LEU A 12 -7.64 -17.74 -9.03
C LEU A 12 -7.27 -17.25 -7.63
N ALA A 13 -6.10 -16.64 -7.48
CA ALA A 13 -5.64 -16.08 -6.21
C ALA A 13 -6.54 -14.93 -5.72
N LEU A 14 -6.99 -14.04 -6.63
CA LEU A 14 -7.90 -12.95 -6.30
C LEU A 14 -9.25 -13.47 -5.84
N VAL A 15 -9.88 -14.36 -6.61
CA VAL A 15 -11.21 -14.94 -6.31
C VAL A 15 -11.18 -15.71 -5.00
N ARG A 16 -10.19 -16.58 -4.81
CA ARG A 16 -10.03 -17.36 -3.57
C ARG A 16 -9.80 -16.47 -2.35
N SER A 17 -8.97 -15.44 -2.49
CA SER A 17 -8.57 -14.60 -1.37
C SER A 17 -9.62 -13.54 -1.04
N ALA A 18 -10.44 -13.11 -1.99
CA ALA A 18 -11.51 -12.15 -1.72
C ALA A 18 -12.71 -12.77 -0.97
N ASN A 19 -12.71 -14.10 -0.75
CA ASN A 19 -13.72 -14.84 0.02
C ASN A 19 -15.15 -14.72 -0.52
N LEU A 20 -15.28 -14.47 -1.82
CA LEU A 20 -16.55 -14.28 -2.53
C LEU A 20 -17.08 -15.58 -3.15
N VAL A 21 -16.20 -16.57 -3.36
CA VAL A 21 -16.55 -17.84 -4.00
C VAL A 21 -16.12 -18.97 -3.08
N ASP A 22 -17.03 -19.91 -2.83
CA ASP A 22 -16.72 -21.09 -2.05
C ASP A 22 -15.77 -22.04 -2.81
N GLN A 23 -15.11 -22.92 -2.07
CA GLN A 23 -14.13 -23.82 -2.65
C GLN A 23 -14.77 -24.78 -3.68
N GLN A 24 -16.02 -25.17 -3.45
CA GLN A 24 -16.76 -26.09 -4.32
C GLN A 24 -17.05 -25.48 -5.70
N THR A 25 -17.42 -24.20 -5.75
CA THR A 25 -17.64 -23.45 -6.99
C THR A 25 -16.33 -23.26 -7.75
N LEU A 26 -15.24 -22.97 -7.03
CA LEU A 26 -13.92 -22.80 -7.63
C LEU A 26 -13.44 -24.10 -8.30
N ASP A 27 -13.62 -25.23 -7.63
CA ASP A 27 -13.26 -26.56 -8.15
C ASP A 27 -14.10 -26.95 -9.37
N ASN A 28 -15.39 -26.59 -9.37
CA ASN A 28 -16.28 -26.76 -10.52
C ASN A 28 -15.82 -25.92 -11.72
N ALA A 29 -15.50 -24.64 -11.51
CA ALA A 29 -15.00 -23.76 -12.57
C ALA A 29 -13.65 -24.24 -13.14
N LEU A 30 -12.73 -24.70 -12.28
CA LEU A 30 -11.47 -25.30 -12.71
C LEU A 30 -11.68 -26.58 -13.54
N SER A 31 -12.62 -27.42 -13.14
CA SER A 31 -12.99 -28.64 -13.87
C SER A 31 -13.57 -28.33 -15.25
N ILE A 32 -14.43 -27.30 -15.35
CA ILE A 32 -15.01 -26.84 -16.62
C ILE A 32 -13.91 -26.25 -17.52
N SER A 33 -13.05 -25.40 -16.97
CA SER A 33 -11.91 -24.79 -17.68
C SER A 33 -10.99 -25.86 -18.28
N GLY A 34 -10.62 -26.87 -17.49
CA GLY A 34 -9.76 -27.96 -17.95
C GLY A 34 -10.42 -28.88 -18.99
N ARG A 35 -11.70 -29.23 -18.82
CA ARG A 35 -12.43 -30.11 -19.74
C ARG A 35 -12.74 -29.46 -21.08
N LEU A 36 -13.08 -28.18 -21.07
CA LEU A 36 -13.51 -27.44 -22.27
C LEU A 36 -12.40 -26.57 -22.85
N ASN A 37 -11.21 -26.58 -22.25
CA ASN A 37 -10.07 -25.73 -22.60
C ASN A 37 -10.45 -24.24 -22.68
N LEU A 38 -11.28 -23.81 -21.74
CA LEU A 38 -11.81 -22.45 -21.65
C LEU A 38 -10.98 -21.61 -20.66
N PRO A 39 -10.85 -20.29 -20.88
CA PRO A 39 -10.31 -19.39 -19.87
C PRO A 39 -11.10 -19.48 -18.56
N LEU A 40 -10.40 -19.35 -17.43
CA LEU A 40 -10.99 -19.48 -16.09
C LEU A 40 -12.14 -18.48 -15.90
N GLU A 41 -12.01 -17.28 -16.47
CA GLU A 41 -13.06 -16.25 -16.50
C GLU A 41 -14.38 -16.78 -17.05
N ARG A 42 -14.30 -17.47 -18.20
CA ARG A 42 -15.45 -17.99 -18.92
C ARG A 42 -16.05 -19.19 -18.21
N ALA A 43 -15.20 -20.01 -17.59
CA ALA A 43 -15.63 -21.14 -16.77
C ALA A 43 -16.31 -20.69 -15.47
N LEU A 44 -15.87 -19.58 -14.86
CA LEU A 44 -16.52 -18.99 -13.68
C LEU A 44 -17.93 -18.47 -14.02
N LEU A 45 -18.10 -17.78 -15.15
CA LEU A 45 -19.44 -17.37 -15.63
C LEU A 45 -20.33 -18.59 -15.92
N GLN A 46 -19.77 -19.63 -16.55
CA GLN A 46 -20.52 -20.87 -16.86
C GLN A 46 -20.88 -21.68 -15.62
N SER A 47 -20.15 -21.53 -14.51
CA SER A 47 -20.49 -22.18 -13.25
C SER A 47 -21.80 -21.64 -12.65
N GLY A 48 -22.26 -20.46 -13.07
CA GLY A 48 -23.53 -19.86 -12.66
C GLY A 48 -23.49 -19.14 -11.30
N PHE A 49 -22.36 -19.18 -10.59
CA PHE A 49 -22.20 -18.59 -9.26
C PHE A 49 -21.69 -17.14 -9.27
N LEU A 50 -21.08 -16.71 -10.38
CA LEU A 50 -20.61 -15.34 -10.57
C LEU A 50 -21.34 -14.73 -11.76
N LYS A 51 -22.00 -13.60 -11.55
CA LYS A 51 -22.54 -12.78 -12.64
C LYS A 51 -21.43 -11.95 -13.28
N GLU A 52 -21.69 -11.48 -14.49
CA GLU A 52 -20.73 -10.63 -15.23
C GLU A 52 -20.38 -9.37 -14.43
N ASP A 53 -21.38 -8.75 -13.79
CA ASP A 53 -21.22 -7.58 -12.91
C ASP A 53 -20.30 -7.86 -11.71
N GLU A 54 -20.34 -9.07 -11.15
CA GLU A 54 -19.53 -9.46 -9.99
C GLU A 54 -18.11 -9.88 -10.39
N LEU A 55 -17.93 -10.33 -11.64
CA LEU A 55 -16.63 -10.72 -12.18
C LEU A 55 -15.80 -9.52 -12.64
N GLN A 56 -16.45 -8.45 -13.08
CA GLN A 56 -15.79 -7.28 -13.66
C GLN A 56 -14.72 -6.64 -12.74
N PRO A 57 -14.94 -6.42 -11.43
CA PRO A 57 -13.90 -5.97 -10.50
C PRO A 57 -12.65 -6.85 -10.47
N PHE A 58 -12.81 -8.17 -10.59
CA PHE A 58 -11.70 -9.13 -10.57
C PHE A 58 -10.87 -9.06 -11.85
N LEU A 59 -11.52 -8.82 -12.99
CA LEU A 59 -10.83 -8.66 -14.27
C LEU A 59 -10.01 -7.37 -14.28
N GLU A 60 -10.56 -6.28 -13.76
CA GLU A 60 -9.83 -5.02 -13.59
C GLU A 60 -8.64 -5.20 -12.64
N ALA A 61 -8.86 -5.83 -11.48
CA ALA A 61 -7.81 -6.14 -10.53
C ALA A 61 -6.70 -7.00 -11.15
N LYS A 62 -7.05 -8.06 -11.89
CA LYS A 62 -6.11 -8.92 -12.62
C LYS A 62 -5.27 -8.10 -13.60
N GLN A 63 -5.90 -7.28 -14.45
CA GLN A 63 -5.21 -6.47 -15.43
C GLN A 63 -4.23 -5.48 -14.76
N MET A 64 -4.63 -4.88 -13.64
CA MET A 64 -3.77 -3.96 -12.86
C MET A 64 -2.58 -4.67 -12.21
N VAL A 65 -2.76 -5.92 -11.76
CA VAL A 65 -1.67 -6.74 -11.20
C VAL A 65 -0.71 -7.21 -12.31
N GLU A 66 -1.24 -7.67 -13.43
CA GLU A 66 -0.44 -8.12 -14.58
C GLU A 66 0.35 -6.98 -15.22
N SER A 67 -0.22 -5.78 -15.29
CA SER A 67 0.48 -4.57 -15.75
C SER A 67 1.45 -3.99 -14.72
N GLY A 68 1.53 -4.57 -13.51
CA GLY A 68 2.42 -4.12 -12.44
C GLY A 68 2.02 -2.79 -11.80
N LYS A 69 0.85 -2.24 -12.14
CA LYS A 69 0.33 -0.99 -11.56
C LYS A 69 -0.04 -1.15 -10.09
N VAL A 70 -0.47 -2.36 -9.70
CA VAL A 70 -0.93 -2.69 -8.35
C VAL A 70 -0.35 -4.05 -7.96
N ARG A 71 -0.02 -4.24 -6.68
CA ARG A 71 0.43 -5.56 -6.19
C ARG A 71 -0.77 -6.47 -5.90
N LEU A 72 -0.57 -7.78 -6.00
CA LEU A 72 -1.62 -8.78 -5.77
C LEU A 72 -2.33 -8.61 -4.43
N ASP A 73 -1.58 -8.35 -3.35
CA ASP A 73 -2.10 -8.11 -2.01
C ASP A 73 -2.94 -6.83 -1.91
N THR A 74 -2.51 -5.75 -2.55
CA THR A 74 -3.30 -4.50 -2.62
C THR A 74 -4.61 -4.73 -3.38
N ALA A 75 -4.57 -5.48 -4.47
CA ALA A 75 -5.76 -5.81 -5.26
C ALA A 75 -6.75 -6.69 -4.47
N ILE A 76 -6.28 -7.70 -3.74
CA ILE A 76 -7.12 -8.53 -2.85
C ILE A 76 -7.82 -7.68 -1.80
N ASN A 77 -7.09 -6.76 -1.16
CA ASN A 77 -7.67 -5.89 -0.14
C ASN A 77 -8.70 -4.92 -0.73
N ALA A 78 -8.47 -4.40 -1.94
CA ALA A 78 -9.40 -3.53 -2.63
C ALA A 78 -10.70 -4.25 -2.97
N LEU A 79 -10.62 -5.51 -3.45
CA LEU A 79 -11.80 -6.33 -3.73
C LEU A 79 -12.61 -6.62 -2.46
N ARG A 80 -11.95 -6.97 -1.35
CA ARG A 80 -12.63 -7.19 -0.06
C ARG A 80 -13.33 -5.93 0.44
N LEU A 81 -12.67 -4.78 0.33
CA LEU A 81 -13.23 -3.50 0.77
C LEU A 81 -14.40 -3.07 -0.11
N SER A 82 -14.28 -3.26 -1.43
CA SER A 82 -15.34 -3.01 -2.41
C SER A 82 -16.59 -3.82 -2.08
N HIS A 83 -16.43 -5.10 -1.74
CA HIS A 83 -17.54 -5.96 -1.40
C HIS A 83 -18.17 -5.66 -0.02
N ASN A 84 -17.35 -5.39 1.00
CA ASN A 84 -17.84 -5.16 2.36
C ASN A 84 -18.53 -3.78 2.55
N ASP A 85 -18.00 -2.75 1.90
CA ASP A 85 -18.52 -1.37 2.02
C ASP A 85 -19.47 -1.01 0.85
N ASP A 86 -19.89 -2.00 0.04
CA ASP A 86 -20.79 -1.87 -1.11
C ASP A 86 -20.40 -0.70 -2.05
N MET A 87 -19.11 -0.65 -2.39
CA MET A 87 -18.52 0.44 -3.17
C MET A 87 -17.78 -0.07 -4.40
N ASP A 88 -17.64 0.79 -5.40
CA ASP A 88 -16.93 0.47 -6.63
C ASP A 88 -15.46 0.10 -6.38
N PHE A 89 -14.94 -0.86 -7.15
CA PHE A 89 -13.55 -1.34 -7.01
C PHE A 89 -12.53 -0.23 -7.20
N ASN A 90 -12.73 0.69 -8.16
CA ASN A 90 -11.81 1.80 -8.35
C ASN A 90 -11.88 2.81 -7.20
N GLN A 91 -13.04 2.96 -6.56
CA GLN A 91 -13.17 3.75 -5.33
C GLN A 91 -12.50 3.09 -4.14
N ALA A 92 -12.69 1.78 -3.94
CA ALA A 92 -12.02 1.00 -2.90
C ALA A 92 -10.49 1.00 -3.10
N LEU A 93 -10.04 0.83 -4.35
CA LEU A 93 -8.65 0.91 -4.72
C LEU A 93 -8.11 2.32 -4.47
N LYS A 94 -8.82 3.39 -4.86
CA LYS A 94 -8.44 4.76 -4.50
C LYS A 94 -8.42 4.99 -2.99
N LYS A 95 -9.35 4.43 -2.22
CA LYS A 95 -9.36 4.55 -0.75
C LYS A 95 -8.14 3.86 -0.16
N ILE A 96 -7.82 2.65 -0.63
CA ILE A 96 -6.59 1.94 -0.24
C ILE A 96 -5.37 2.71 -0.70
N LEU A 97 -5.31 3.16 -1.95
CA LEU A 97 -4.21 3.90 -2.55
C LEU A 97 -4.04 5.29 -1.93
N SER A 98 -5.09 5.98 -1.49
CA SER A 98 -5.05 7.28 -0.82
C SER A 98 -4.70 7.14 0.67
N VAL A 99 -5.12 6.05 1.32
CA VAL A 99 -4.58 5.63 2.63
C VAL A 99 -3.12 5.16 2.47
N HIS A 100 -2.74 4.64 1.31
CA HIS A 100 -1.38 4.24 0.93
C HIS A 100 -0.53 5.36 0.35
N GLN A 101 -1.08 6.50 -0.05
CA GLN A 101 -0.33 7.72 -0.39
C GLN A 101 0.27 8.32 0.89
N LYS A 102 -0.26 7.95 2.06
CA LYS A 102 0.38 8.18 3.37
C LYS A 102 1.21 6.99 3.88
N THR A 103 1.31 5.86 3.18
CA THR A 103 1.87 4.63 3.81
C THR A 103 2.68 3.68 2.93
N MET A 104 2.83 3.85 1.61
CA MET A 104 3.66 2.93 0.83
C MET A 104 4.58 3.64 -0.12
N VAL A 105 5.82 3.80 0.32
CA VAL A 105 6.93 3.86 -0.60
C VAL A 105 7.93 2.76 -0.21
N ALA A 106 8.40 2.05 -1.24
CA ALA A 106 9.41 0.98 -1.37
C ALA A 106 10.33 0.58 -0.17
N PRO A 107 10.91 -0.64 -0.18
CA PRO A 107 11.90 -1.09 0.80
C PRO A 107 13.08 -0.12 1.03
N SER A 108 13.42 0.71 0.04
CA SER A 108 14.42 1.77 0.20
C SER A 108 13.97 2.93 1.08
N LEU A 109 12.67 3.28 1.11
CA LEU A 109 12.16 4.33 1.99
C LEU A 109 11.97 3.86 3.41
N ASN A 110 11.81 2.56 3.65
CA ASN A 110 11.90 2.04 5.01
C ASN A 110 13.30 2.34 5.58
N ASN A 111 14.37 2.17 4.80
CA ASN A 111 15.72 2.53 5.25
C ASN A 111 15.88 4.04 5.44
N ASP A 112 15.49 4.86 4.46
CA ASP A 112 15.66 6.32 4.57
C ASP A 112 14.80 6.92 5.70
N LEU A 113 13.57 6.45 5.86
CA LEU A 113 12.66 6.88 6.93
C LEU A 113 13.21 6.48 8.29
N THR A 114 13.58 5.21 8.46
CA THR A 114 14.05 4.71 9.76
C THR A 114 15.39 5.31 10.13
N ASP A 115 16.26 5.57 9.16
CA ASP A 115 17.52 6.26 9.39
C ASP A 115 17.30 7.72 9.80
N ILE A 116 16.39 8.46 9.16
CA ILE A 116 16.04 9.82 9.60
C ILE A 116 15.44 9.81 11.01
N LEU A 117 14.56 8.86 11.33
CA LEU A 117 13.94 8.74 12.66
C LEU A 117 14.96 8.40 13.76
N LEU A 118 15.97 7.57 13.44
CA LEU A 118 17.08 7.24 14.34
C LEU A 118 18.02 8.44 14.51
N GLN A 119 18.43 9.10 13.42
CA GLN A 119 19.33 10.26 13.45
C GLN A 119 18.69 11.51 14.08
N SER A 120 17.36 11.63 13.98
CA SER A 120 16.59 12.67 14.67
C SER A 120 16.34 12.34 16.15
N ASN A 121 16.73 11.14 16.60
CA ASN A 121 16.52 10.65 17.96
C ASN A 121 15.04 10.58 18.37
N ILE A 122 14.14 10.43 17.39
CA ILE A 122 12.70 10.21 17.62
C ILE A 122 12.44 8.79 18.10
N ILE A 123 13.16 7.82 17.51
CA ILE A 123 13.13 6.43 17.93
C ILE A 123 14.51 5.97 18.35
N THR A 124 14.55 5.04 19.30
CA THR A 124 15.77 4.36 19.72
C THR A 124 16.01 3.10 18.88
N GLN A 125 17.25 2.59 18.89
CA GLN A 125 17.59 1.31 18.26
C GLN A 125 16.77 0.14 18.83
N GLU A 126 16.44 0.20 20.12
CA GLU A 126 15.61 -0.82 20.76
C GLU A 126 14.17 -0.79 20.24
N GLN A 127 13.55 0.40 20.17
CA GLN A 127 12.23 0.59 19.59
C GLN A 127 12.18 0.14 18.13
N PHE A 128 13.21 0.49 17.36
CA PHE A 128 13.35 0.04 15.98
C PHE A 128 13.43 -1.49 15.86
N GLY A 129 14.26 -2.14 16.67
CA GLY A 129 14.40 -3.60 16.70
C GLY A 129 13.08 -4.31 17.02
N ARG A 130 12.35 -3.83 18.03
CA ARG A 130 11.04 -4.37 18.40
C ARG A 130 10.01 -4.18 17.28
N ALA A 131 9.97 -2.99 16.67
CA ALA A 131 9.07 -2.69 15.56
C ALA A 131 9.38 -3.56 14.33
N MET A 132 10.66 -3.81 14.05
CA MET A 132 11.11 -4.68 12.95
C MET A 132 10.69 -6.13 13.18
N GLN A 133 10.89 -6.67 14.37
CA GLN A 133 10.47 -8.04 14.70
C GLN A 133 8.96 -8.22 14.53
N LYS A 134 8.18 -7.26 15.03
CA LYS A 134 6.71 -7.27 14.91
C LYS A 134 6.25 -7.07 13.46
N SER A 135 6.95 -6.22 12.70
CA SER A 135 6.73 -6.04 11.27
C SER A 135 6.91 -7.35 10.49
N LEU A 136 7.98 -8.10 10.76
CA LEU A 136 8.24 -9.39 10.12
C LEU A 136 7.19 -10.45 10.47
N GLN A 137 6.77 -10.51 11.73
CA GLN A 137 5.77 -11.48 12.20
C GLN A 137 4.37 -11.18 11.64
N THR A 138 3.97 -9.92 11.64
CA THR A 138 2.61 -9.49 11.26
C THR A 138 2.47 -9.15 9.77
N LYS A 139 3.60 -9.07 9.05
CA LYS A 139 3.69 -8.55 7.68
C LYS A 139 3.16 -7.11 7.52
N ILE A 140 3.09 -6.36 8.61
CA ILE A 140 2.74 -4.93 8.63
C ILE A 140 4.03 -4.12 8.46
N LEU A 141 3.97 -2.98 7.78
CA LEU A 141 5.13 -2.10 7.59
C LEU A 141 5.64 -1.52 8.91
N ILE A 142 6.96 -1.44 9.06
CA ILE A 142 7.62 -0.97 10.28
C ILE A 142 7.16 0.43 10.71
N GLY A 143 7.02 1.37 9.78
CA GLY A 143 6.52 2.72 10.06
C GLY A 143 5.11 2.71 10.68
N ARG A 144 4.26 1.79 10.22
CA ARG A 144 2.91 1.61 10.77
C ARG A 144 2.93 0.90 12.12
N VAL A 145 3.84 -0.05 12.30
CA VAL A 145 4.06 -0.68 13.60
C VAL A 145 4.46 0.37 14.63
N LEU A 146 5.40 1.28 14.30
CA LEU A 146 5.86 2.36 15.18
C LEU A 146 4.74 3.31 15.61
N VAL A 147 3.77 3.58 14.73
CA VAL A 147 2.59 4.38 15.09
C VAL A 147 1.62 3.59 15.96
N ILE A 148 1.37 2.31 15.64
CA ILE A 148 0.46 1.44 16.40
C ILE A 148 0.98 1.17 17.82
N THR A 149 2.29 1.03 17.99
CA THR A 149 2.92 0.83 19.30
C THR A 149 3.04 2.13 20.10
N GLY A 150 2.72 3.27 19.50
CA GLY A 150 2.81 4.59 20.12
C GLY A 150 4.23 5.13 20.25
N ASP A 151 5.21 4.49 19.58
CA ASP A 151 6.61 4.97 19.57
C ASP A 151 6.74 6.30 18.79
N ILE A 152 5.83 6.55 17.84
CA ILE A 152 5.75 7.80 17.08
C ILE A 152 4.28 8.19 16.94
N ASN A 153 3.97 9.49 17.05
CA ASN A 153 2.63 10.00 16.77
C ASN A 153 2.36 10.14 15.26
N SER A 154 1.08 10.14 14.87
CA SER A 154 0.68 10.19 13.45
C SER A 154 1.13 11.45 12.73
N SER A 155 1.22 12.60 13.43
CA SER A 155 1.63 13.87 12.82
C SER A 155 3.10 13.86 12.45
N LEU A 156 3.96 13.42 13.37
CA LEU A 156 5.41 13.29 13.18
C LEU A 156 5.75 12.22 12.16
N PHE A 157 4.98 11.13 12.10
CA PHE A 157 5.11 10.11 11.06
C PHE A 157 4.85 10.69 9.66
N ILE A 158 3.81 11.50 9.50
CA ILE A 158 3.52 12.18 8.22
C ILE A 158 4.66 13.13 7.84
N SER A 159 5.17 13.92 8.79
CA SER A 159 6.31 14.82 8.55
C SER A 159 7.57 14.05 8.14
N ALA A 160 7.87 12.93 8.79
CA ALA A 160 9.02 12.09 8.41
C ALA A 160 8.90 11.51 7.00
N LEU A 161 7.68 11.12 6.59
CA LEU A 161 7.42 10.66 5.22
C LEU A 161 7.60 11.77 4.18
N GLN A 162 7.11 12.97 4.47
CA GLN A 162 7.29 14.14 3.60
C GLN A 162 8.77 14.45 3.41
N ALA A 163 9.58 14.36 4.47
CA ALA A 163 11.01 14.63 4.41
C ALA A 163 11.72 13.63 3.50
N VAL A 164 11.38 12.34 3.61
CA VAL A 164 11.91 11.30 2.74
C VAL A 164 11.52 11.54 1.26
N LEU A 165 10.29 11.99 1.00
CA LEU A 165 9.86 12.32 -0.36
C LEU A 165 10.68 13.49 -0.94
N LEU A 166 10.86 14.56 -0.17
CA LEU A 166 11.64 15.73 -0.59
C LEU A 166 13.11 15.41 -0.83
N ILE A 167 13.72 14.51 -0.04
CA ILE A 167 15.09 14.02 -0.29
C ILE A 167 15.17 13.30 -1.65
N LYS A 168 14.16 12.50 -1.99
CA LYS A 168 14.13 11.78 -3.28
C LYS A 168 13.95 12.69 -4.46
N GLU A 169 13.17 13.74 -4.29
CA GLU A 169 13.02 14.82 -5.27
C GLU A 169 14.27 15.72 -5.35
N LYS A 170 15.26 15.50 -4.47
CA LYS A 170 16.47 16.32 -4.31
C LYS A 170 16.16 17.77 -3.93
N SER A 171 15.00 18.00 -3.33
CA SER A 171 14.53 19.30 -2.88
C SER A 171 15.20 19.72 -1.56
N ILE A 172 15.57 18.76 -0.72
CA ILE A 172 16.28 18.96 0.54
C ILE A 172 17.38 17.90 0.72
N LEU A 173 18.41 18.25 1.49
CA LEU A 173 19.45 17.32 1.91
C LEU A 173 19.00 16.51 3.13
N LYS A 174 19.61 15.34 3.31
CA LYS A 174 19.30 14.45 4.44
C LYS A 174 19.57 15.09 5.81
N GLY A 175 20.62 15.91 5.92
CA GLY A 175 20.90 16.66 7.15
C GLY A 175 19.78 17.66 7.48
N GLU A 176 19.29 18.39 6.47
CA GLU A 176 18.19 19.36 6.62
C GLU A 176 16.89 18.66 7.04
N ALA A 177 16.62 17.49 6.48
CA ALA A 177 15.49 16.66 6.89
C ALA A 177 15.56 16.23 8.36
N VAL A 178 16.73 15.79 8.83
CA VAL A 178 16.92 15.37 10.22
C VAL A 178 16.67 16.53 11.18
N ASP A 179 17.20 17.72 10.87
CA ASP A 179 17.04 18.90 11.71
C ASP A 179 15.61 19.43 11.69
N ALA A 180 14.95 19.46 10.52
CA ALA A 180 13.55 19.87 10.40
C ALA A 180 12.62 18.96 11.20
N ILE A 181 12.89 17.66 11.20
CA ILE A 181 12.13 16.66 11.94
C ILE A 181 12.30 16.83 13.46
N LYS A 182 13.49 17.20 13.93
CA LYS A 182 13.72 17.56 15.36
C LYS A 182 12.92 18.80 15.75
N ILE A 183 12.93 19.84 14.91
CA ILE A 183 12.17 21.07 15.17
C ILE A 183 10.67 20.78 15.16
N SER A 184 10.19 19.99 14.20
CA SER A 184 8.80 19.54 14.10
C SER A 184 8.35 18.84 15.38
N GLN A 185 9.18 17.97 15.95
CA GLN A 185 8.89 17.31 17.23
C GLN A 185 8.87 18.29 18.41
N GLN A 186 9.87 19.18 18.52
CA GLN A 186 10.01 20.10 19.65
C GLN A 186 8.91 21.15 19.69
N LYS A 187 8.56 21.72 18.53
CA LYS A 187 7.57 22.80 18.40
C LYS A 187 6.18 22.31 18.04
N ASN A 188 6.03 21.02 17.76
CA ASN A 188 4.76 20.40 17.36
C ASN A 188 4.16 21.06 16.11
N ILE A 189 5.02 21.31 15.11
CA ILE A 189 4.70 21.95 13.83
C ILE A 189 4.91 20.98 12.68
N CYS A 190 4.32 21.24 11.51
CA CYS A 190 4.54 20.41 10.31
C CYS A 190 5.95 20.62 9.73
N LEU A 191 6.37 19.70 8.86
CA LEU A 191 7.70 19.70 8.26
C LEU A 191 7.97 20.99 7.46
N GLU A 192 6.99 21.45 6.70
CA GLU A 192 7.12 22.62 5.83
C GLU A 192 7.40 23.88 6.66
N GLN A 193 6.74 24.01 7.81
CA GLN A 193 6.98 25.10 8.75
C GLN A 193 8.37 25.00 9.37
N ALA A 194 8.82 23.80 9.74
CA ALA A 194 10.16 23.59 10.28
C ALA A 194 11.25 23.92 9.24
N LEU A 195 11.08 23.50 7.98
CA LEU A 195 11.99 23.81 6.88
C LEU A 195 12.02 25.31 6.55
N PHE A 196 10.89 26.00 6.67
CA PHE A 196 10.80 27.44 6.52
C PHE A 196 11.59 28.18 7.62
N GLU A 197 11.43 27.77 8.87
CA GLU A 197 12.18 28.34 10.01
C GLU A 197 13.70 28.11 9.91
N MET A 198 14.12 27.01 9.29
CA MET A 198 15.53 26.72 9.02
C MET A 198 16.11 27.54 7.85
N GLY A 199 15.27 28.23 7.07
CA GLY A 199 15.70 29.01 5.91
C GLY A 199 15.95 28.19 4.63
N SER A 200 15.69 26.89 4.64
CA SER A 200 15.90 25.97 3.51
C SER A 200 14.74 25.98 2.49
N PHE A 201 13.61 26.65 2.79
CA PHE A 201 12.45 26.71 1.90
C PHE A 201 11.98 28.16 1.68
N LYS A 202 12.12 28.68 0.45
CA LYS A 202 11.46 29.93 0.01
C LYS A 202 10.08 29.55 -0.54
N THR A 203 9.03 30.00 0.13
CA THR A 203 7.60 29.82 -0.18
C THR A 203 7.25 29.76 -1.68
N PRO A 204 6.34 28.88 -2.15
CA PRO A 204 5.52 29.24 -3.28
C PRO A 204 4.60 30.39 -2.84
N ALA A 205 4.53 31.44 -3.66
CA ALA A 205 3.68 32.59 -3.43
C ALA A 205 2.25 32.15 -3.09
N VAL A 206 1.81 32.47 -1.87
CA VAL A 206 0.39 32.47 -1.54
C VAL A 206 -0.24 33.54 -2.42
N GLY A 207 -1.28 33.14 -3.15
CA GLY A 207 -1.90 33.92 -4.22
C GLY A 207 -2.32 35.33 -3.81
N SER A 208 -2.15 36.24 -4.77
CA SER A 208 -2.95 37.46 -4.92
C SER A 208 -4.02 37.19 -5.97
#